data_AF-V9LFH1-F1
#
_entry.id   AF-V9LFH1-F1
#
_cell.length_a   1.000
_cell.length_b   1.000
_cell.length_c   1.000
_cell.angle_alpha   90.00
_cell.angle_beta   90.00
_cell.angle_gamma   90.00
#
_symmetry.space_group_name_H-M   'P 1'
#
loop_
_entity.id
_entity.type
_entity.pdbx_description
1 polymer ?
#
loop_
_entity_poly.entity_id
_entity_poly.type
_entity_poly.pdbx_seq_one_letter_code
_entity_poly.pdbx_strand_id
1 'polypeptide(L)'
;AGGGEQNYLAGLAAVIVSCLSSGFAGVYFERILKGTSGSVWVRNVQLGIFGALLGTLGMFWKDWETVRERGLLFAYTPMVWAVVLNQAFGGLLVALVVKYADNILKGFATSLSIVVSTVASTHLFGFHVDPLFALGASMVIGAVYIYSLPRGSAWAPPPSSLAVPLQAPLAHPAPTQPGARPASPASSRLEPKLLLKKSSKEKGS
;
A
#
# COMPACT_ATOMS: atom_id res chain seq x y z
N ALA A 1 -37.82 -27.79 -7.83
CA ALA A 1 -36.46 -27.84 -7.25
C ALA A 1 -35.49 -28.21 -8.36
N GLY A 2 -34.78 -27.24 -8.92
CA GLY A 2 -33.80 -27.49 -9.98
C GLY A 2 -32.44 -27.83 -9.37
N GLY A 3 -32.10 -29.12 -9.32
CA GLY A 3 -30.76 -29.57 -9.01
C GLY A 3 -29.84 -29.28 -10.19
N GLY A 4 -29.11 -28.17 -10.14
CA GLY A 4 -28.07 -27.91 -11.13
C GLY A 4 -26.96 -28.95 -11.02
N GLU A 5 -26.50 -29.49 -12.15
CA GLU A 5 -25.34 -30.39 -12.19
C GLU A 5 -24.15 -29.74 -11.46
N GLN A 6 -23.66 -30.44 -10.43
CA GLN A 6 -22.56 -29.98 -9.61
C GLN A 6 -21.24 -30.17 -10.37
N ASN A 7 -20.85 -29.13 -11.10
CA ASN A 7 -19.64 -29.12 -11.91
C ASN A 7 -18.41 -28.83 -11.02
N TYR A 8 -17.80 -29.87 -10.47
CA TYR A 8 -16.58 -29.74 -9.65
C TYR A 8 -15.47 -28.97 -10.36
N LEU A 9 -15.33 -29.15 -11.68
CA LEU A 9 -14.36 -28.43 -12.49
C LEU A 9 -14.67 -26.93 -12.55
N ALA A 10 -15.94 -26.56 -12.69
CA ALA A 10 -16.35 -25.15 -12.67
C ALA A 10 -16.14 -24.53 -11.28
N GLY A 11 -16.41 -25.27 -10.21
CA GLY A 11 -16.10 -24.86 -8.84
C GLY A 11 -14.60 -24.65 -8.62
N LEU A 12 -13.76 -25.60 -9.07
CA LEU A 12 -12.31 -25.50 -8.96
C LEU A 12 -11.76 -24.32 -9.78
N ALA A 13 -12.23 -24.16 -11.02
CA ALA A 13 -11.85 -23.03 -11.88
C ALA A 13 -12.26 -21.69 -11.23
N ALA A 14 -13.46 -21.60 -10.66
CA ALA A 14 -13.93 -20.41 -9.97
C ALA A 14 -13.06 -20.07 -8.75
N VAL A 15 -12.65 -21.06 -7.95
CA VAL A 15 -11.74 -20.86 -6.82
C VAL A 15 -10.38 -20.35 -7.30
N ILE A 16 -9.79 -20.96 -8.33
CA ILE A 16 -8.49 -20.53 -8.89
C ILE A 16 -8.56 -19.08 -9.36
N VAL A 17 -9.57 -18.74 -10.17
CA VAL A 17 -9.76 -17.37 -10.67
C VAL A 17 -9.99 -16.39 -9.52
N SER A 18 -10.78 -16.77 -8.51
CA SER A 18 -11.00 -15.96 -7.31
C SER A 18 -9.72 -15.72 -6.53
N CYS A 19 -8.89 -16.75 -6.31
CA CYS A 19 -7.62 -16.64 -5.60
C CYS A 19 -6.64 -15.70 -6.33
N LEU A 20 -6.51 -15.86 -7.66
CA LEU A 20 -5.65 -14.99 -8.47
C LEU A 20 -6.14 -13.53 -8.46
N SER A 21 -7.45 -13.33 -8.61
CA SER A 21 -8.07 -12.01 -8.58
C SER A 21 -7.88 -11.33 -7.21
N SER A 22 -8.09 -12.06 -6.11
CA SER A 22 -7.90 -11.55 -4.76
C SER A 22 -6.45 -11.18 -4.48
N GLY A 23 -5.49 -12.00 -4.92
CA GLY A 23 -4.06 -11.71 -4.79
C GLY A 23 -3.66 -10.45 -5.56
N PHE A 24 -4.08 -10.33 -6.82
CA PHE A 24 -3.80 -9.17 -7.66
C PHE A 24 -4.44 -7.89 -7.12
N ALA A 25 -5.71 -7.94 -6.71
CA ALA A 25 -6.42 -6.79 -6.14
C ALA A 25 -5.73 -6.29 -4.86
N GLY A 26 -5.25 -7.20 -4.00
CA GLY A 26 -4.50 -6.83 -2.79
C GLY A 26 -3.20 -6.09 -3.09
N VAL A 27 -2.39 -6.59 -4.03
CA VAL A 27 -1.12 -5.95 -4.43
C VAL A 27 -1.36 -4.64 -5.20
N TYR A 28 -2.41 -4.57 -6.01
CA TYR A 28 -2.79 -3.34 -6.71
C TYR A 28 -3.25 -2.26 -5.74
N PHE A 29 -4.06 -2.62 -4.74
CA PHE A 29 -4.46 -1.72 -3.67
C PHE A 29 -3.25 -1.22 -2.87
N GLU A 30 -2.31 -2.11 -2.56
CA GLU A 30 -1.03 -1.75 -1.93
C GLU A 30 -0.20 -0.77 -2.79
N ARG A 31 -0.09 -1.02 -4.10
CA ARG A 31 0.57 -0.12 -5.07
C ARG A 31 -0.07 1.27 -5.11
N ILE A 32 -1.40 1.35 -5.13
CA ILE A 32 -2.14 2.63 -5.12
C ILE A 32 -1.89 3.40 -3.83
N LEU A 33 -1.85 2.70 -2.69
CA LEU A 33 -1.66 3.33 -1.38
C LEU A 33 -0.22 3.78 -1.15
N LYS A 34 0.76 3.02 -1.61
CA LYS A 34 2.20 3.29 -1.39
C LYS A 34 2.83 4.15 -2.50
N GLY A 35 2.24 4.19 -3.70
CA GLY A 35 2.80 4.88 -4.88
C GLY A 35 2.37 6.33 -5.08
N THR A 36 1.58 6.93 -4.17
CA THR A 36 1.09 8.31 -4.31
C THR A 36 1.07 9.00 -2.95
N SER A 37 1.57 10.24 -2.85
CA SER A 37 1.61 11.04 -1.60
C SER A 37 0.23 11.49 -1.07
N GLY A 38 -0.85 10.87 -1.52
CA GLY A 38 -2.22 11.17 -1.11
C GLY A 38 -2.61 10.42 0.17
N SER A 39 -3.59 10.95 0.90
CA SER A 39 -4.08 10.31 2.13
C SER A 39 -4.76 8.97 1.83
N VAL A 40 -4.27 7.89 2.47
CA VAL A 40 -4.85 6.53 2.42
C VAL A 40 -6.35 6.52 2.71
N TRP A 41 -6.80 7.41 3.59
CA TRP A 41 -8.21 7.55 3.94
C TRP A 41 -9.05 8.00 2.75
N VAL A 42 -8.55 8.91 1.92
CA VAL A 42 -9.25 9.38 0.72
C VAL A 42 -9.39 8.25 -0.29
N ARG A 43 -8.36 7.39 -0.44
CA ARG A 43 -8.43 6.20 -1.29
C ARG A 43 -9.42 5.17 -0.75
N ASN A 44 -9.44 4.94 0.55
CA ASN A 44 -10.40 4.03 1.19
C ASN A 44 -11.84 4.54 1.05
N VAL A 45 -12.07 5.86 1.18
CA VAL A 45 -13.38 6.48 0.93
C VAL A 45 -13.76 6.37 -0.54
N GLN A 46 -12.83 6.60 -1.48
CA GLN A 46 -13.08 6.47 -2.91
C GLN A 46 -13.48 5.03 -3.27
N LEU A 47 -12.73 4.03 -2.80
CA LEU A 47 -13.12 2.61 -2.96
C LEU A 47 -14.45 2.30 -2.26
N GLY A 48 -14.70 2.86 -1.08
CA GLY A 48 -15.95 2.70 -0.35
C GLY A 48 -17.16 3.23 -1.12
N ILE A 49 -17.04 4.40 -1.77
CA ILE A 49 -18.09 4.98 -2.61
C ILE A 49 -18.34 4.09 -3.83
N PHE A 50 -17.30 3.65 -4.53
CA PHE A 50 -17.46 2.71 -5.64
C PHE A 50 -18.08 1.38 -5.19
N GLY A 51 -17.66 0.85 -4.05
CA GLY A 51 -18.24 -0.37 -3.45
C GLY A 51 -19.70 -0.18 -3.06
N ALA A 52 -20.08 0.97 -2.51
CA ALA A 52 -21.46 1.30 -2.19
C ALA A 52 -22.32 1.42 -3.45
N LEU A 53 -21.81 2.07 -4.51
CA LEU A 53 -22.52 2.17 -5.80
C LEU A 53 -22.75 0.80 -6.43
N LEU A 54 -21.71 -0.04 -6.51
CA LEU A 54 -21.82 -1.40 -7.03
C LEU A 54 -22.71 -2.29 -6.14
N GLY A 55 -22.62 -2.15 -4.82
CA GLY A 55 -23.47 -2.87 -3.87
C GLY A 55 -24.95 -2.49 -4.01
N THR A 56 -25.23 -1.19 -4.18
CA THR A 56 -26.59 -0.70 -4.42
C THR A 56 -27.10 -1.19 -5.78
N LEU A 57 -26.28 -1.17 -6.83
CA LEU A 57 -26.63 -1.71 -8.14
C LEU A 57 -26.91 -3.23 -8.07
N GLY A 58 -26.10 -3.98 -7.32
CA GLY A 58 -26.33 -5.41 -7.08
C GLY A 58 -27.63 -5.69 -6.35
N MET A 59 -27.98 -4.87 -5.35
CA MET A 59 -29.27 -4.92 -4.66
C MET A 59 -30.43 -4.63 -5.63
N PHE A 60 -30.31 -3.61 -6.49
CA PHE A 60 -31.31 -3.33 -7.53
C PHE A 60 -31.46 -4.47 -8.53
N TRP A 61 -30.39 -5.16 -8.88
CA TRP A 61 -30.46 -6.26 -9.84
C TRP A 61 -31.16 -7.49 -9.26
N LYS A 62 -30.88 -7.81 -7.99
CA LYS A 62 -31.30 -9.08 -7.38
C LYS A 62 -32.60 -9.00 -6.60
N ASP A 63 -32.82 -7.90 -5.88
CA ASP A 63 -33.85 -7.82 -4.83
C ASP A 63 -34.77 -6.57 -4.96
N TRP A 64 -34.82 -5.95 -6.15
CA TRP A 64 -35.59 -4.72 -6.40
C TRP A 64 -37.06 -4.81 -6.00
N GLU A 65 -37.73 -5.92 -6.32
CA GLU A 65 -39.16 -6.11 -6.04
C GLU A 65 -39.42 -6.12 -4.52
N THR A 66 -38.60 -6.86 -3.77
CA THR A 66 -38.64 -6.90 -2.30
C THR A 66 -38.34 -5.53 -1.66
N VAL A 67 -37.36 -4.80 -2.21
CA VAL A 67 -36.98 -3.45 -1.72
C VAL A 67 -38.11 -2.44 -1.95
N ARG A 68 -38.81 -2.53 -3.09
CA ARG A 68 -39.93 -1.63 -3.42
C ARG A 68 -41.14 -1.84 -2.51
N GLU A 69 -41.43 -3.10 -2.15
CA GLU A 69 -42.61 -3.44 -1.34
C GLU A 69 -42.41 -3.21 0.15
N ARG A 70 -41.23 -3.53 0.70
CA ARG A 70 -40.99 -3.52 2.15
C ARG A 70 -40.10 -2.37 2.62
N GLY A 71 -39.39 -1.72 1.70
CA GLY A 71 -38.41 -0.68 1.98
C GLY A 71 -37.01 -1.24 2.25
N LEU A 72 -36.00 -0.41 1.98
CA LEU A 72 -34.57 -0.75 2.03
C LEU A 72 -34.06 -1.14 3.43
N LEU A 73 -34.69 -0.60 4.48
CA LEU A 73 -34.33 -0.81 5.89
C LEU A 73 -35.27 -1.78 6.61
N PHE A 74 -36.07 -2.54 5.87
CA PHE A 74 -36.98 -3.51 6.47
C PHE A 74 -36.20 -4.61 7.22
N ALA A 75 -36.63 -4.92 8.45
CA ALA A 75 -36.01 -5.92 9.33
C ALA A 75 -34.56 -5.63 9.79
N TYR A 76 -34.10 -4.37 9.75
CA TYR A 76 -32.82 -3.98 10.38
C TYR A 76 -32.92 -4.03 11.91
N THR A 77 -32.58 -5.19 12.49
CA THR A 77 -32.47 -5.36 13.94
C THR A 77 -31.13 -4.81 14.47
N PRO A 78 -31.00 -4.57 15.79
CA PRO A 78 -29.72 -4.16 16.40
C PRO A 78 -28.57 -5.13 16.09
N MET A 79 -28.88 -6.42 15.92
CA MET A 79 -27.90 -7.44 15.52
C MET A 79 -27.36 -7.18 14.11
N VAL A 80 -28.23 -6.80 13.16
CA VAL A 80 -27.82 -6.42 11.80
C VAL A 80 -26.92 -5.20 11.84
N TRP A 81 -27.27 -4.18 12.64
CA TRP A 81 -26.40 -3.02 12.85
C TRP A 81 -25.04 -3.40 13.44
N ALA A 82 -24.99 -4.30 14.42
CA ALA A 82 -23.74 -4.81 14.97
C ALA A 82 -22.88 -5.50 13.90
N VAL A 83 -23.48 -6.32 13.03
CA VAL A 83 -22.77 -6.98 11.92
C VAL A 83 -22.28 -5.96 10.89
N VAL A 84 -23.09 -4.96 10.53
CA VAL A 84 -22.70 -3.89 9.59
C VAL A 84 -21.53 -3.09 10.14
N LEU A 85 -21.58 -2.68 11.42
CA LEU A 85 -20.50 -1.96 12.07
C LEU A 85 -19.22 -2.82 12.16
N ASN A 86 -19.36 -4.10 12.50
CA ASN A 86 -18.24 -5.03 12.55
C ASN A 86 -17.59 -5.22 11.17
N GLN A 87 -18.39 -5.33 10.10
CA GLN A 87 -17.88 -5.43 8.72
C GLN A 87 -17.18 -4.15 8.28
N ALA A 88 -17.75 -2.98 8.58
CA ALA A 88 -17.14 -1.70 8.28
C ALA A 88 -15.80 -1.53 9.02
N PHE A 89 -15.77 -1.89 10.31
CA PHE A 89 -14.55 -1.87 11.12
C PHE A 89 -13.48 -2.84 10.59
N GLY A 90 -13.88 -4.06 10.21
CA GLY A 90 -12.99 -5.04 9.59
C GLY A 90 -12.36 -4.54 8.29
N GLY A 91 -13.16 -3.90 7.42
CA GLY A 91 -12.66 -3.26 6.20
C GLY A 91 -11.66 -2.14 6.47
N LEU A 92 -11.92 -1.32 7.50
CA LEU A 92 -11.01 -0.25 7.92
C LEU A 92 -9.70 -0.80 8.51
N LEU A 93 -9.76 -1.85 9.35
CA LEU A 93 -8.58 -2.55 9.87
C LEU A 93 -7.74 -3.12 8.73
N VAL A 94 -8.38 -3.71 7.72
CA VAL A 94 -7.70 -4.20 6.52
C VAL A 94 -7.00 -3.07 5.76
N ALA A 95 -7.62 -1.89 5.63
CA ALA A 95 -6.97 -0.75 5.00
C ALA A 95 -5.78 -0.23 5.83
N LEU A 96 -5.90 -0.21 7.17
CA LEU A 96 -4.83 0.19 8.09
C LEU A 96 -3.66 -0.79 8.04
N VAL A 97 -3.90 -2.11 8.06
CA VAL A 97 -2.81 -3.10 7.97
C VAL A 97 -2.11 -3.02 6.62
N VAL A 98 -2.79 -2.73 5.51
CA VAL A 98 -2.12 -2.52 4.21
C VAL A 98 -1.32 -1.21 4.18
N LYS A 99 -1.75 -0.20 4.94
CA LYS A 99 -1.02 1.06 5.08
C LYS A 99 0.27 0.89 5.88
N TYR A 100 0.18 0.20 7.03
CA TYR A 100 1.28 0.11 7.98
C TYR A 100 2.12 -1.16 7.83
N ALA A 101 1.62 -2.16 7.12
CA ALA A 101 2.30 -3.40 6.80
C ALA A 101 2.18 -3.75 5.30
N ASP A 102 2.90 -4.78 4.88
CA ASP A 102 2.82 -5.30 3.51
C ASP A 102 1.65 -6.28 3.37
N ASN A 103 1.10 -6.43 2.17
CA ASN A 103 -0.03 -7.34 1.91
C ASN A 103 0.29 -8.81 2.24
N ILE A 104 1.59 -9.16 2.29
CA ILE A 104 2.08 -10.47 2.76
C ILE A 104 1.84 -10.67 4.25
N LEU A 105 2.13 -9.66 5.08
CA LEU A 105 1.94 -9.75 6.54
C LEU A 105 0.44 -9.81 6.90
N LYS A 106 -0.41 -9.12 6.12
CA LYS A 106 -1.87 -9.26 6.21
C LYS A 106 -2.32 -10.70 5.93
N GLY A 107 -1.75 -11.35 4.90
CA GLY A 107 -2.02 -12.75 4.58
C GLY A 107 -1.72 -13.67 5.75
N PHE A 108 -0.51 -13.56 6.31
CA PHE A 108 -0.11 -14.33 7.49
C PHE A 108 -0.98 -14.06 8.71
N ALA A 109 -1.29 -12.79 9.01
CA ALA A 109 -2.15 -12.42 10.12
C ALA A 109 -3.56 -13.01 9.98
N THR A 110 -4.10 -13.04 8.77
CA THR A 110 -5.41 -13.65 8.48
C THR A 110 -5.36 -15.16 8.71
N SER A 111 -4.34 -15.86 8.19
CA SER A 111 -4.16 -17.30 8.40
C SER A 111 -3.99 -17.65 9.88
N LEU A 112 -3.18 -16.90 10.63
CA LEU A 112 -3.00 -17.08 12.07
C LEU A 112 -4.31 -16.85 12.83
N SER A 113 -5.06 -15.80 12.46
CA SER A 113 -6.37 -15.50 13.04
C SER A 113 -7.37 -16.65 12.85
N ILE A 114 -7.40 -17.27 11.67
CA ILE A 114 -8.25 -18.45 11.41
C ILE A 114 -7.85 -19.61 12.35
N VAL A 115 -6.54 -19.90 12.47
CA VAL A 115 -6.06 -20.97 13.36
C VAL A 115 -6.44 -20.71 14.82
N VAL A 116 -6.17 -19.50 15.32
CA VAL A 116 -6.50 -19.11 16.70
C VAL A 116 -8.01 -19.15 16.94
N SER A 117 -8.81 -18.67 15.99
CA SER A 117 -10.27 -18.72 16.06
C SER A 117 -10.78 -20.16 16.15
N THR A 118 -10.22 -21.07 15.37
CA THR A 118 -10.59 -22.49 15.45
C THR A 118 -10.16 -23.13 16.77
N VAL A 119 -8.95 -22.83 17.28
CA VAL A 119 -8.49 -23.32 18.61
C VAL A 119 -9.35 -22.76 19.75
N ALA A 120 -9.73 -21.49 19.68
CA ALA A 120 -10.65 -20.89 20.65
C ALA A 120 -12.02 -21.57 20.57
N SER A 121 -12.52 -21.81 19.35
CA SER A 121 -13.80 -22.50 19.12
C SER A 121 -13.78 -23.93 19.66
N THR A 122 -12.69 -24.69 19.49
CA THR A 122 -12.59 -26.05 20.06
C THR A 122 -12.60 -26.03 21.59
N HIS A 123 -11.95 -25.05 22.22
CA HIS A 123 -11.95 -24.90 23.68
C HIS A 123 -13.29 -24.40 24.25
N LEU A 124 -13.98 -23.47 23.58
CA LEU A 124 -15.24 -22.89 24.04
C LEU A 124 -16.46 -23.77 23.73
N PHE A 125 -16.45 -24.52 22.63
CA PHE A 125 -17.58 -25.35 22.18
C PHE A 125 -17.33 -26.86 22.31
N GLY A 126 -16.17 -27.28 22.84
CA GLY A 126 -15.88 -28.68 23.18
C GLY A 126 -15.72 -29.62 21.98
N PHE A 127 -15.33 -29.10 20.81
CA PHE A 127 -15.13 -29.91 19.61
C PHE A 127 -13.87 -30.79 19.72
N HIS A 128 -13.98 -32.05 19.28
CA HIS A 128 -12.82 -32.94 19.17
C HIS A 128 -11.89 -32.45 18.04
N VAL A 129 -10.64 -32.16 18.40
CA VAL A 129 -9.62 -31.64 17.48
C VAL A 129 -9.24 -32.72 16.47
N ASP A 130 -9.42 -32.43 15.18
CA ASP A 130 -8.96 -33.31 14.11
C ASP A 130 -7.42 -33.22 13.97
N PRO A 131 -6.69 -34.36 13.89
CA PRO A 131 -5.24 -34.34 13.76
C PRO A 131 -4.75 -33.63 12.49
N LEU A 132 -5.55 -33.58 11.43
CA LEU A 132 -5.22 -32.86 10.20
C LEU A 132 -5.30 -31.33 10.40
N PHE A 133 -6.23 -30.87 11.24
CA PHE A 133 -6.29 -29.47 11.67
C PHE A 133 -5.06 -29.10 12.51
N ALA A 134 -4.66 -29.96 13.45
CA ALA A 134 -3.47 -29.74 14.28
C ALA A 134 -2.20 -29.64 13.44
N LEU A 135 -2.06 -30.49 12.41
CA LEU A 135 -0.96 -30.41 11.45
C LEU A 135 -0.99 -29.07 10.69
N GLY A 136 -2.14 -28.68 10.13
CA GLY A 136 -2.28 -27.40 9.43
C GLY A 136 -1.98 -26.19 10.32
N ALA A 137 -2.47 -26.19 11.56
CA ALA A 137 -2.20 -25.16 12.55
C ALA A 137 -0.71 -25.05 12.88
N SER A 138 -0.04 -26.18 13.11
CA SER A 138 1.41 -26.21 13.39
C SER A 138 2.24 -25.65 12.22
N MET A 139 1.81 -25.92 10.98
CA MET A 139 2.48 -25.43 9.77
C MET A 139 2.36 -23.92 9.61
N VAL A 140 1.17 -23.36 9.90
CA VAL A 140 0.94 -21.90 9.89
C VAL A 140 1.78 -21.22 10.97
N ILE A 141 1.80 -21.77 12.20
CA ILE A 141 2.62 -21.24 13.29
C ILE A 141 4.11 -21.27 12.93
N GLY A 142 4.60 -22.38 12.35
CA GLY A 142 5.97 -22.51 11.87
C GLY A 142 6.33 -21.49 10.78
N ALA A 143 5.44 -21.26 9.81
CA ALA A 143 5.64 -20.26 8.77
C ALA A 143 5.72 -18.84 9.33
N VAL A 144 4.85 -18.48 10.28
CA VAL A 144 4.89 -17.18 10.96
C VAL A 144 6.17 -17.03 11.76
N TYR A 145 6.57 -18.06 12.51
CA TYR A 145 7.81 -18.05 13.29
C TYR A 145 9.03 -17.79 12.40
N ILE A 146 9.15 -18.49 11.28
CA ILE A 146 10.22 -18.31 10.28
C ILE A 146 10.17 -16.90 9.66
N TYR A 147 8.98 -16.36 9.41
CA TYR A 147 8.83 -15.00 8.88
C TYR A 147 9.18 -13.91 9.91
N SER A 148 8.90 -14.15 11.19
CA SER A 148 9.17 -13.23 12.30
C SER A 148 10.62 -13.25 12.79
N LEU A 149 11.41 -14.27 12.43
CA LEU A 149 12.84 -14.29 12.68
C LEU A 149 13.48 -13.07 11.99
N PRO A 150 14.27 -12.24 12.70
CA PRO A 150 15.03 -11.17 12.08
C PRO A 150 15.84 -11.79 10.94
N ARG A 151 15.67 -11.28 9.71
CA ARG A 151 16.56 -11.64 8.61
C ARG A 151 17.96 -11.23 9.05
N GLY A 152 18.77 -12.20 9.48
CA GLY A 152 20.15 -11.96 9.82
C GLY A 152 20.85 -11.38 8.61
N SER A 153 21.07 -10.06 8.62
CA SER A 153 22.13 -9.31 7.94
C SER A 153 22.72 -9.93 6.66
N ALA A 154 21.92 -10.30 5.64
CA ALA A 154 22.44 -10.94 4.43
C ALA A 154 22.05 -10.25 3.10
N TRP A 155 21.39 -9.09 3.14
CA TRP A 155 21.26 -8.25 1.96
C TRP A 155 21.60 -6.80 2.31
N ALA A 156 22.90 -6.54 2.41
CA ALA A 156 23.39 -5.20 2.13
C ALA A 156 23.16 -4.99 0.61
N PRO A 157 22.41 -3.96 0.18
CA PRO A 157 22.49 -3.56 -1.22
C PRO A 157 23.97 -3.32 -1.54
N PRO A 158 24.48 -3.75 -2.71
CA PRO A 158 25.86 -3.48 -3.09
C PRO A 158 26.11 -1.98 -2.95
N PRO A 159 27.26 -1.55 -2.37
CA PRO A 159 27.58 -0.14 -2.28
C PRO A 159 27.49 0.46 -3.68
N SER A 160 26.73 1.55 -3.79
CA SER A 160 26.46 2.30 -5.01
C SER A 160 27.70 2.99 -5.60
N SER A 161 28.91 2.44 -5.41
CA SER A 161 30.17 2.95 -5.96
C SER A 161 30.33 2.74 -7.47
N LEU A 162 29.29 2.26 -8.15
CA LEU A 162 29.15 2.33 -9.62
C LEU A 162 28.08 3.35 -10.02
N ALA A 163 28.01 4.48 -9.31
CA ALA A 163 27.56 5.72 -9.91
C ALA A 163 28.53 6.02 -11.07
N VAL A 164 28.16 5.52 -12.26
CA VAL A 164 28.71 5.97 -13.54
C VAL A 164 28.71 7.50 -13.47
N PRO A 165 29.87 8.17 -13.61
CA PRO A 165 29.88 9.62 -13.71
C PRO A 165 29.03 9.96 -14.93
N LEU A 166 27.90 10.61 -14.69
CA LEU A 166 27.14 11.26 -15.74
C LEU A 166 28.10 12.25 -16.38
N GLN A 167 28.66 11.88 -17.53
CA GLN A 167 29.59 12.68 -18.29
C GLN A 167 28.84 13.96 -18.70
N ALA A 168 29.15 15.07 -18.03
CA ALA A 168 28.65 16.37 -18.42
C ALA A 168 29.05 16.62 -19.89
N PRO A 169 28.13 17.08 -20.76
CA PRO A 169 28.49 17.47 -22.12
C PRO A 169 29.58 18.54 -22.07
N LEU A 170 30.62 18.30 -22.88
CA LEU A 170 31.83 19.10 -23.05
C LEU A 170 31.54 20.62 -23.07
N ALA A 171 31.92 21.32 -22.00
CA ALA A 171 32.19 22.75 -22.09
C ALA A 171 33.49 22.93 -22.87
N HIS A 172 33.40 23.60 -24.02
CA HIS A 172 34.55 23.98 -24.85
C HIS A 172 35.64 24.67 -24.01
N PRO A 173 36.92 24.32 -24.16
CA PRO A 173 38.00 25.05 -23.53
C PRO A 173 38.17 26.42 -24.22
N ALA A 174 38.09 27.49 -23.44
CA ALA A 174 38.57 28.81 -23.87
C ALA A 174 40.10 28.75 -24.10
N PRO A 175 40.63 29.37 -25.16
CA PRO A 175 42.03 29.20 -25.54
C PRO A 175 42.98 29.98 -24.62
N THR A 176 44.00 29.27 -24.14
CA THR A 176 45.19 29.81 -23.47
C THR A 176 46.10 30.48 -24.50
N GLN A 177 46.39 31.77 -24.31
CA GLN A 177 47.36 32.53 -25.11
C GLN A 177 48.79 32.39 -24.55
N PRO A 178 49.82 32.08 -25.36
CA PRO A 178 51.21 32.29 -25.00
C PRO A 178 51.91 33.26 -25.97
N GLY A 179 52.51 34.34 -25.47
CA GLY A 179 53.38 35.21 -26.27
C GLY A 179 53.79 36.50 -25.56
N ALA A 180 55.10 36.75 -25.51
CA ALA A 180 55.75 37.78 -24.70
C ALA A 180 56.03 39.11 -25.43
N ARG A 181 55.95 40.22 -24.67
CA ARG A 181 56.66 41.55 -24.77
C ARG A 181 56.31 42.53 -25.93
N PRO A 182 56.67 43.83 -25.83
CA PRO A 182 56.44 44.81 -24.74
C PRO A 182 55.98 46.21 -25.27
N ALA A 183 55.76 47.15 -24.34
CA ALA A 183 55.90 48.62 -24.45
C ALA A 183 54.70 49.54 -24.84
N SER A 184 54.55 50.53 -23.94
CA SER A 184 54.17 51.94 -24.16
C SER A 184 52.72 52.42 -23.93
N PRO A 185 52.53 53.67 -23.41
CA PRO A 185 51.40 54.09 -22.59
C PRO A 185 50.36 54.95 -23.31
N ALA A 186 49.38 55.44 -22.54
CA ALA A 186 48.27 56.36 -22.91
C ALA A 186 47.05 55.65 -23.50
N SER A 187 45.79 55.94 -23.15
CA SER A 187 45.20 57.09 -22.47
C SER A 187 43.78 56.72 -21.98
N SER A 188 43.37 57.36 -20.88
CA SER A 188 42.00 57.79 -20.55
C SER A 188 40.80 56.86 -20.83
N ARG A 189 40.22 56.30 -19.76
CA ARG A 189 38.81 56.57 -19.39
C ARG A 189 38.46 56.06 -17.99
N LEU A 190 38.53 56.99 -17.03
CA LEU A 190 37.63 57.16 -15.87
C LEU A 190 36.93 55.92 -15.27
N GLU A 191 37.43 55.52 -14.09
CA GLU A 191 36.62 55.24 -12.88
C GLU A 191 35.75 56.49 -12.52
N PRO A 192 34.78 56.48 -11.57
CA PRO A 192 34.44 55.43 -10.58
C PRO A 192 32.92 55.20 -10.39
N LYS A 193 32.53 54.16 -9.63
CA LYS A 193 31.63 54.23 -8.46
C LYS A 193 31.41 52.84 -7.86
N LEU A 194 32.43 52.39 -7.12
CA LEU A 194 32.20 51.89 -5.77
C LEU A 194 31.46 52.98 -4.95
N LEU A 195 30.73 52.53 -3.92
CA LEU A 195 30.08 53.31 -2.86
C LEU A 195 28.59 53.58 -2.99
N LEU A 196 27.76 52.53 -2.84
CA LEU A 196 26.61 52.67 -1.95
C LEU A 196 26.16 51.33 -1.36
N LYS A 197 26.43 51.20 -0.05
CA LYS A 197 25.65 50.42 0.92
C LYS A 197 25.91 48.91 1.05
N LYS A 198 27.18 48.51 1.11
CA LYS A 198 27.66 47.61 2.20
C LYS A 198 28.37 48.47 3.25
N SER A 199 27.61 49.32 3.92
CA SER A 199 27.97 49.94 5.20
C SER A 199 26.68 50.07 6.00
N SER A 200 26.21 48.92 6.46
CA SER A 200 25.35 48.80 7.64
C SER A 200 25.79 47.53 8.35
N LYS A 201 27.07 47.53 8.67
CA LYS A 201 27.65 46.76 9.75
C LYS A 201 28.60 47.74 10.42
N GLU A 202 28.41 47.93 11.71
CA GLU A 202 29.18 48.76 12.65
C GLU A 202 28.53 50.09 13.09
N LYS A 203 28.52 50.29 14.41
CA LYS A 203 27.77 51.22 15.29
C LYS A 203 26.36 50.73 15.66
N GLY A 204 26.03 50.49 16.92
CA GLY A 204 26.71 50.56 18.22
C GLY A 204 25.89 49.68 19.17
N SER A 205 26.53 49.12 20.20
CA SER A 205 26.49 49.65 21.58
C SER A 205 25.12 49.50 22.24
#